data_AF-M7U071-F1
#
_entry.id   AF-M7U071-F1
#
_cell.length_a   1.000
_cell.length_b   1.000
_cell.length_c   1.000
_cell.angle_alpha   90.00
_cell.angle_beta   90.00
_cell.angle_gamma   90.00
#
_symmetry.space_group_name_H-M   'P 1'
#
loop_
_entity.id
_entity.type
_entity.pdbx_description
1 polymer ?
#
loop_
_entity_poly.entity_id
_entity_poly.type
_entity_poly.pdbx_seq_one_letter_code
_entity_poly.pdbx_strand_id
1 'polypeptide(L)'
;MGDELLDHFDIIGVDPRGVGSSTQVQCDADIYNNQLPGFPPIEAAFRERLERNIALPQSCLELTGGPLIKYMDSISIAKDYEAVRVALGSEAMNWFGVSYGTLLGPQYAELFPDNIRAMVLDGVASISQSDLSLFIASATSSEAIFRNFLA
;
A
#
# COMPACT_ATOMS: atom_id res chain seq x y z
N MET A 1 6.54 -11.20 -17.05
CA MET A 1 7.77 -10.46 -17.42
C MET A 1 8.36 -11.13 -18.64
N GLY A 2 9.00 -10.36 -19.52
CA GLY A 2 9.66 -10.90 -20.71
C GLY A 2 11.02 -11.51 -20.39
N ASP A 3 11.49 -12.40 -21.27
CA ASP A 3 12.73 -13.15 -21.12
C ASP A 3 13.95 -12.22 -20.94
N GLU A 4 14.01 -11.11 -21.67
CA GLU A 4 15.07 -10.10 -21.57
C GLU A 4 15.27 -9.58 -20.14
N LEU A 5 14.20 -9.43 -19.35
CA LEU A 5 14.32 -8.96 -17.97
C LEU A 5 14.90 -10.05 -17.06
N LEU A 6 14.45 -11.29 -17.24
CA LEU A 6 14.88 -12.44 -16.43
C LEU A 6 16.33 -12.85 -16.73
N ASP A 7 16.80 -12.59 -17.94
CA ASP A 7 18.19 -12.82 -18.34
C ASP A 7 19.18 -11.81 -17.71
N HIS A 8 18.68 -10.66 -17.23
CA HIS A 8 19.50 -9.54 -16.76
C HIS A 8 19.29 -9.16 -15.30
N PHE A 9 18.18 -9.56 -14.67
CA PHE A 9 17.83 -9.15 -13.31
C PHE A 9 17.24 -10.30 -12.49
N ASP A 10 17.70 -10.39 -11.25
CA ASP A 10 16.97 -11.10 -10.21
C ASP A 10 15.72 -10.31 -9.83
N ILE A 11 14.62 -11.03 -9.62
CA ILE A 11 13.31 -10.41 -9.40
C ILE A 11 12.88 -10.69 -7.98
N ILE A 12 12.81 -9.62 -7.20
CA ILE A 12 12.68 -9.70 -5.76
C ILE A 12 11.39 -9.02 -5.35
N GLY A 13 10.43 -9.83 -4.91
CA GLY A 13 9.23 -9.38 -4.22
C GLY A 13 9.47 -9.41 -2.72
N VAL A 14 9.11 -8.32 -2.03
CA VAL A 14 9.18 -8.24 -0.56
C VAL A 14 7.77 -8.07 -0.06
N ASP A 15 7.31 -9.00 0.77
CA ASP A 15 6.09 -8.81 1.56
C ASP A 15 6.40 -7.76 2.64
N PRO A 16 5.79 -6.55 2.60
CA PRO A 16 6.07 -5.53 3.60
C PRO A 16 5.71 -6.03 5.00
N ARG A 17 6.32 -5.43 6.03
CA ARG A 17 5.90 -5.67 7.42
C ARG A 17 4.38 -5.57 7.55
N GLY A 18 3.76 -6.49 8.27
CA GLY A 18 2.30 -6.56 8.40
C GLY A 18 1.57 -7.33 7.30
N VAL A 19 2.26 -7.81 6.25
CA VAL A 19 1.63 -8.41 5.06
C VAL A 19 2.21 -9.80 4.75
N GLY A 20 1.38 -10.70 4.21
CA GLY A 20 1.83 -11.91 3.52
C GLY A 20 2.67 -12.84 4.39
N SER A 21 3.85 -13.22 3.91
CA SER A 21 4.78 -14.10 4.61
C SER A 21 5.62 -13.40 5.68
N SER A 22 5.62 -12.06 5.69
CA SER A 22 6.15 -11.28 6.83
C SER A 22 5.21 -11.41 8.02
N THR A 23 5.62 -10.92 9.21
CA THR A 23 4.73 -10.91 10.38
C THR A 23 3.45 -10.13 10.04
N GLN A 24 2.33 -10.83 9.94
CA GLN A 24 1.05 -10.28 9.49
C GLN A 24 0.33 -9.50 10.59
N VAL A 25 -0.36 -8.44 10.18
CA VAL A 25 -1.41 -7.83 11.01
C VAL A 25 -2.55 -8.82 11.16
N GLN A 26 -2.98 -9.05 12.40
CA GLN A 26 -4.15 -9.84 12.73
C GLN A 26 -5.27 -8.90 13.17
N CYS A 27 -6.44 -9.00 12.53
CA CYS A 27 -7.66 -8.26 12.88
C CYS A 27 -8.83 -9.24 12.95
N ASP A 28 -9.96 -8.82 13.53
CA ASP A 28 -11.17 -9.61 13.53
C ASP A 28 -11.71 -9.76 12.09
N ALA A 29 -11.69 -11.01 11.60
CA ALA A 29 -12.09 -11.34 10.23
C ALA A 29 -13.60 -11.16 9.99
N ASP A 30 -14.44 -11.33 11.00
CA ASP A 30 -15.89 -11.17 10.86
C ASP A 30 -16.24 -9.70 10.69
N ILE A 31 -15.56 -8.80 11.41
CA ILE A 31 -15.71 -7.36 11.20
C ILE A 31 -15.17 -6.93 9.84
N TYR A 32 -14.00 -7.45 9.42
CA TYR A 32 -13.37 -7.08 8.14
C TYR A 32 -14.18 -7.55 6.92
N ASN A 33 -14.65 -8.80 6.93
CA ASN A 33 -15.35 -9.40 5.80
C ASN A 33 -16.81 -8.94 5.67
N ASN A 34 -17.42 -8.46 6.76
CA ASN A 34 -18.79 -7.94 6.74
C ASN A 34 -18.83 -6.45 6.39
N GLN A 35 -18.57 -6.14 5.12
CA GLN A 35 -18.50 -4.77 4.64
C GLN A 35 -19.89 -4.12 4.52
N LEU A 36 -20.02 -2.92 5.13
CA LEU A 36 -21.19 -2.07 5.00
C LEU A 36 -21.09 -1.17 3.75
N PRO A 37 -22.21 -0.70 3.20
CA PRO A 37 -22.21 0.24 2.09
C PRO A 37 -21.33 1.48 2.36
N GLY A 38 -20.53 1.89 1.37
CA GLY A 38 -19.61 3.02 1.49
C GLY A 38 -20.29 4.37 1.72
N PHE A 39 -21.53 4.51 1.27
CA PHE A 39 -22.37 5.71 1.44
C PHE A 39 -23.63 5.34 2.21
N PRO A 40 -23.61 5.42 3.56
CA PRO A 40 -24.77 5.08 4.38
C PRO A 40 -25.91 6.08 4.09
N PRO A 41 -27.09 5.62 3.65
CA PRO A 41 -28.16 6.51 3.19
C PRO A 41 -29.00 7.11 4.32
N ILE A 42 -28.89 6.55 5.53
CA ILE A 42 -29.66 6.95 6.71
C ILE A 42 -28.77 6.95 7.96
N GLU A 43 -29.21 7.70 8.98
CA GLU A 43 -28.52 7.85 10.26
C GLU A 43 -28.22 6.51 10.95
N ALA A 44 -29.17 5.57 10.95
CA ALA A 44 -28.97 4.25 11.56
C ALA A 44 -27.82 3.47 10.91
N ALA A 45 -27.73 3.48 9.58
CA ALA A 45 -26.65 2.85 8.83
C ALA A 45 -25.31 3.56 9.03
N PHE A 46 -25.32 4.89 9.21
CA PHE A 46 -24.13 5.65 9.54
C PHE A 46 -23.58 5.25 10.92
N ARG A 47 -24.45 5.11 11.94
CA ARG A 47 -24.04 4.69 13.28
C ARG A 47 -23.46 3.28 13.28
N GLU A 48 -24.10 2.34 12.60
CA GLU A 48 -23.58 0.97 12.48
C GLU A 48 -22.18 0.98 11.84
N ARG A 49 -21.98 1.79 10.80
CA ARG A 49 -20.68 1.93 10.16
C ARG A 49 -19.63 2.59 11.07
N LEU A 50 -20.02 3.61 11.84
CA LEU A 50 -19.13 4.23 12.81
C LEU A 50 -18.66 3.23 13.87
N GLU A 51 -19.57 2.43 14.41
CA GLU A 51 -19.25 1.38 15.38
C GLU A 51 -18.25 0.37 14.80
N ARG A 52 -18.45 -0.10 13.56
CA ARG A 52 -17.48 -1.01 12.90
C ARG A 52 -16.14 -0.35 12.60
N ASN A 53 -16.13 0.91 12.17
CA ASN A 53 -14.91 1.65 11.90
C ASN A 53 -14.07 1.87 13.17
N ILE A 54 -14.68 1.85 14.36
CA ILE A 54 -13.99 1.89 15.65
C ILE A 54 -13.53 0.48 16.05
N ALA A 55 -14.41 -0.51 15.94
CA ALA A 55 -14.14 -1.88 16.39
C ALA A 55 -13.03 -2.57 15.58
N LEU A 56 -12.96 -2.36 14.26
CA LEU A 56 -11.97 -3.03 13.42
C LEU A 56 -10.52 -2.66 13.80
N PRO A 57 -10.11 -1.38 13.85
CA PRO A 57 -8.75 -1.02 14.27
C PRO A 57 -8.41 -1.47 15.70
N GLN A 58 -9.40 -1.47 16.61
CA GLN A 58 -9.21 -1.99 17.98
C GLN A 58 -8.88 -3.48 17.96
N SER A 59 -9.64 -4.28 17.19
CA SER A 59 -9.34 -5.69 17.02
C SER A 59 -7.94 -5.91 16.44
N CYS A 60 -7.51 -5.06 15.49
CA CYS A 60 -6.17 -5.15 14.92
C CYS A 60 -5.08 -4.92 15.97
N LEU A 61 -5.27 -3.92 16.83
CA LEU A 61 -4.34 -3.60 17.93
C LEU A 61 -4.22 -4.76 18.93
N GLU A 62 -5.35 -5.33 19.32
CA GLU A 62 -5.40 -6.41 20.32
C GLU A 62 -4.84 -7.73 19.78
N LEU A 63 -5.25 -8.11 18.56
CA LEU A 63 -4.91 -9.41 17.97
C LEU A 63 -3.50 -9.44 17.36
N THR A 64 -3.02 -8.34 16.79
CA THR A 64 -1.63 -8.27 16.29
C THR A 64 -0.65 -8.26 17.45
N GLY A 65 -0.95 -7.46 18.48
CA GLY A 65 -0.07 -7.27 19.63
C GLY A 65 1.29 -6.66 19.28
N GLY A 66 2.10 -6.41 20.31
CA GLY A 66 3.48 -5.96 20.17
C GLY A 66 3.64 -4.57 19.52
N PRO A 67 4.87 -4.23 19.10
CA PRO A 67 5.17 -2.90 18.57
C PRO A 67 4.81 -2.73 17.08
N LEU A 68 4.47 -3.81 16.35
CA LEU A 68 4.34 -3.79 14.89
C LEU A 68 3.40 -2.68 14.40
N ILE A 69 2.19 -2.57 14.99
CA ILE A 69 1.17 -1.57 14.62
C ILE A 69 1.71 -0.13 14.67
N LYS A 70 2.71 0.16 15.53
CA LYS A 70 3.30 1.50 15.67
C LYS A 70 4.26 1.87 14.55
N TYR A 71 4.66 0.91 13.72
CA TYR A 71 5.70 1.08 12.71
C TYR A 71 5.28 0.52 11.35
N MET A 72 3.98 0.55 11.02
CA MET A 72 3.45 0.10 9.73
C MET A 72 3.33 1.21 8.69
N ASP A 73 3.93 2.37 8.96
CA ASP A 73 3.96 3.49 8.04
C ASP A 73 4.90 3.22 6.86
N SER A 74 4.69 3.95 5.77
CA SER A 74 5.44 3.77 4.52
C SER A 74 6.94 4.12 4.66
N ILE A 75 7.32 5.02 5.58
CA ILE A 75 8.74 5.34 5.86
C ILE A 75 9.41 4.14 6.52
N SER A 76 8.73 3.51 7.47
CA SER A 76 9.18 2.28 8.11
C SER A 76 9.34 1.14 7.10
N ILE A 77 8.44 1.01 6.12
CA ILE A 77 8.57 0.04 5.02
C ILE A 77 9.76 0.37 4.12
N ALA A 78 9.96 1.65 3.74
CA ALA A 78 11.12 2.05 2.93
C ALA A 78 12.46 1.67 3.59
N LYS A 79 12.55 1.76 4.93
CA LYS A 79 13.72 1.28 5.68
C LYS A 79 13.91 -0.24 5.64
N ASP A 80 12.84 -1.02 5.52
CA ASP A 80 12.97 -2.47 5.30
C ASP A 80 13.57 -2.79 3.94
N TYR A 81 13.16 -2.06 2.90
CA TYR A 81 13.74 -2.22 1.56
C TYR A 81 15.25 -1.93 1.57
N GLU A 82 15.71 -0.97 2.37
CA GLU A 82 17.16 -0.74 2.57
C GLU A 82 17.82 -1.94 3.27
N ALA A 83 17.21 -2.49 4.32
CA ALA A 83 17.74 -3.67 4.99
C ALA A 83 17.84 -4.88 4.05
N VAL A 84 16.83 -5.07 3.18
CA VAL A 84 16.84 -6.10 2.13
C VAL A 84 17.98 -5.84 1.14
N ARG A 85 18.14 -4.61 0.65
CA ARG A 85 19.25 -4.24 -0.26
C ARG A 85 20.61 -4.56 0.33
N VAL A 86 20.81 -4.21 1.61
CA VAL A 86 22.05 -4.49 2.34
C VAL A 86 22.29 -6.00 2.44
N ALA A 87 21.25 -6.77 2.79
CA ALA A 87 21.34 -8.23 2.89
C ALA A 87 21.64 -8.93 1.54
N LEU A 88 21.25 -8.32 0.42
CA LEU A 88 21.48 -8.83 -0.93
C LEU A 88 22.85 -8.45 -1.52
N GLY A 89 23.69 -7.72 -0.79
CA GLY A 89 25.06 -7.37 -1.23
C GLY A 89 25.31 -5.88 -1.44
N SER A 90 24.35 -5.02 -1.09
CA SER A 90 24.53 -3.56 -1.06
C SER A 90 24.84 -2.90 -2.41
N GLU A 91 24.45 -3.52 -3.53
CA GLU A 91 24.41 -2.81 -4.82
C GLU A 91 23.29 -1.76 -4.84
N ALA A 92 23.39 -0.79 -5.76
CA ALA A 92 22.35 0.21 -5.96
C ALA A 92 21.06 -0.44 -6.51
N MET A 93 19.92 -0.11 -5.91
CA MET A 93 18.63 -0.73 -6.16
C MET A 93 18.05 -0.32 -7.52
N ASN A 94 17.47 -1.30 -8.23
CA ASN A 94 16.54 -1.05 -9.33
C ASN A 94 15.11 -1.19 -8.78
N TRP A 95 14.34 -0.11 -8.79
CA TRP A 95 12.98 -0.08 -8.25
C TRP A 95 11.94 -0.16 -9.35
N PHE A 96 11.00 -1.10 -9.23
CA PHE A 96 9.77 -1.12 -10.02
C PHE A 96 8.58 -1.08 -9.06
N GLY A 97 7.87 0.05 -9.04
CA GLY A 97 6.73 0.28 -8.15
C GLY A 97 5.44 0.46 -8.94
N VAL A 98 4.40 -0.26 -8.53
CA VAL A 98 3.04 -0.09 -9.08
C VAL A 98 2.11 0.40 -7.97
N SER A 99 1.24 1.37 -8.28
CA SER A 99 0.23 1.86 -7.34
C SER A 99 0.87 2.29 -6.01
N TYR A 100 0.59 1.64 -4.87
CA TYR A 100 1.23 1.92 -3.58
C TYR A 100 2.78 1.85 -3.63
N GLY A 101 3.36 1.01 -4.50
CA GLY A 101 4.80 0.99 -4.72
C GLY A 101 5.37 2.31 -5.28
N THR A 102 4.51 3.16 -5.86
CA THR A 102 4.87 4.51 -6.31
C THR A 102 4.87 5.57 -5.19
N LEU A 103 4.31 5.22 -4.02
CA LEU A 103 4.52 5.97 -2.79
C LEU A 103 5.86 5.59 -2.15
N LEU A 104 6.13 4.28 -2.08
CA LEU A 104 7.32 3.73 -1.42
C LEU A 104 8.62 4.12 -2.13
N GLY A 105 8.66 4.06 -3.47
CA GLY A 105 9.86 4.37 -4.25
C GLY A 105 10.43 5.76 -3.97
N PRO A 106 9.65 6.85 -4.13
CA PRO A 106 10.10 8.20 -3.79
C PRO A 106 10.48 8.38 -2.32
N GLN A 107 9.78 7.75 -1.38
CA GLN A 107 10.16 7.81 0.04
C GLN A 107 11.49 7.11 0.30
N TYR A 108 11.74 5.97 -0.35
CA TYR A 108 13.04 5.32 -0.34
C TYR A 108 14.13 6.23 -0.93
N ALA A 109 13.86 6.89 -2.06
CA ALA A 109 14.78 7.84 -2.69
C ALA A 109 15.10 9.05 -1.82
N GLU A 110 14.14 9.55 -1.05
CA GLU A 110 14.35 10.67 -0.14
C GLU A 110 15.24 10.27 1.05
N LEU A 111 15.11 9.04 1.54
CA LEU A 111 15.90 8.52 2.66
C LEU A 111 17.29 8.03 2.24
N PHE A 112 17.41 7.45 1.04
CA PHE A 112 18.60 6.76 0.54
C PHE A 112 18.90 7.12 -0.93
N PRO A 113 19.12 8.42 -1.25
CA PRO A 113 19.22 8.88 -2.64
C PRO A 113 20.38 8.24 -3.41
N ASP A 114 21.48 7.91 -2.73
CA ASP A 114 22.67 7.31 -3.34
C ASP A 114 22.54 5.80 -3.60
N ASN A 115 21.47 5.17 -3.10
CA ASN A 115 21.26 3.73 -3.19
C ASN A 115 20.32 3.33 -4.33
N ILE A 116 20.00 4.23 -5.27
CA ILE A 116 19.14 3.95 -6.42
C ILE A 116 19.96 3.98 -7.71
N ARG A 117 19.87 2.92 -8.51
CA ARG A 117 20.38 2.87 -9.88
C ARG A 117 19.34 3.33 -10.89
N ALA A 118 18.12 2.80 -10.78
CA ALA A 118 17.01 3.08 -11.69
C ALA A 118 15.69 2.96 -10.94
N MET A 119 14.67 3.72 -11.37
CA MET A 119 13.35 3.70 -10.77
C MET A 119 12.27 3.87 -11.84
N VAL A 120 11.29 2.96 -11.81
CA VAL A 120 10.07 3.01 -12.63
C VAL A 120 8.87 3.04 -11.69
N LEU A 121 8.00 4.02 -11.90
CA LEU A 121 6.78 4.22 -11.11
C LEU A 121 5.58 4.19 -12.04
N ASP A 122 4.73 3.17 -11.92
CA ASP A 122 3.56 2.95 -12.76
C ASP A 122 2.25 3.08 -11.95
N GLY A 123 1.30 3.88 -12.44
CA GLY A 123 0.08 4.22 -11.71
C GLY A 123 0.35 5.08 -10.46
N VAL A 124 0.93 6.27 -10.67
CA VAL A 124 1.47 7.13 -9.60
C VAL A 124 0.41 7.57 -8.57
N ALA A 125 0.62 7.21 -7.31
CA ALA A 125 -0.07 7.72 -6.14
C ALA A 125 0.58 9.02 -5.68
N SER A 126 -0.13 10.15 -5.81
CA SER A 126 0.42 11.46 -5.49
C SER A 126 0.37 11.75 -3.99
N ILE A 127 1.54 12.03 -3.38
CA ILE A 127 1.67 12.43 -1.96
C ILE A 127 1.32 13.88 -1.66
N SER A 128 1.14 14.71 -2.69
CA SER A 128 0.83 16.13 -2.54
C SER A 128 -0.65 16.44 -2.70
N GLN A 129 -1.47 15.45 -3.05
CA GLN A 129 -2.91 15.60 -3.19
C GLN A 129 -3.63 15.30 -1.87
N SER A 130 -4.75 15.99 -1.63
CA SER A 130 -5.64 15.64 -0.53
C SER A 130 -6.41 14.36 -0.83
N ASP A 131 -6.83 13.66 0.22
CA ASP A 131 -7.66 12.45 0.10
C ASP A 131 -8.94 12.71 -0.71
N LEU A 132 -9.57 13.88 -0.53
CA LEU A 132 -10.76 14.26 -1.29
C LEU A 132 -10.46 14.42 -2.79
N SER A 133 -9.33 15.03 -3.15
CA SER A 133 -8.92 15.18 -4.55
C SER A 133 -8.63 13.82 -5.19
N LEU A 134 -7.93 12.93 -4.47
CA LEU A 134 -7.67 11.56 -4.92
C LEU A 134 -8.97 10.78 -5.12
N PHE A 135 -9.92 10.91 -4.19
CA PHE A 135 -11.23 10.28 -4.29
C PHE A 135 -12.01 10.77 -5.52
N ILE A 136 -12.08 12.09 -5.74
CA ILE A 136 -12.77 12.68 -6.90
C ILE A 136 -12.10 12.23 -8.20
N ALA A 137 -10.78 12.23 -8.27
CA ALA A 137 -10.03 11.80 -9.45
C ALA A 137 -10.30 10.33 -9.79
N SER A 138 -10.30 9.46 -8.77
CA SER A 138 -10.62 8.04 -8.91
C SER A 138 -12.05 7.82 -9.42
N ALA A 139 -13.03 8.49 -8.81
CA ALA A 139 -14.44 8.38 -9.21
C ALA A 139 -14.66 8.87 -10.65
N THR A 140 -14.08 10.01 -11.02
CA THR A 140 -14.21 10.61 -12.36
C THR A 140 -13.54 9.74 -13.42
N SER A 141 -12.34 9.22 -13.14
CA SER A 141 -11.62 8.32 -14.03
C SER A 141 -12.39 7.02 -14.26
N SER A 142 -12.92 6.42 -13.18
CA SER A 142 -13.73 5.20 -13.26
C SER A 142 -14.98 5.39 -14.13
N GLU A 143 -15.68 6.51 -13.96
CA GLU A 143 -16.83 6.86 -14.80
C GLU A 143 -16.46 7.03 -16.27
N ALA A 144 -15.33 7.69 -16.57
CA ALA A 144 -14.85 7.86 -17.94
C ALA A 144 -14.50 6.51 -18.60
N ILE A 145 -13.80 5.62 -17.88
CA ILE A 145 -13.48 4.27 -18.35
C ILE A 145 -14.75 3.47 -18.60
N PHE A 146 -15.71 3.53 -17.67
CA PHE A 146 -17.00 2.86 -17.82
C PHE A 146 -17.76 3.33 -19.07
N ARG A 147 -17.80 4.64 -19.31
CA ARG A 147 -18.42 5.21 -20.53
C ARG A 147 -17.72 4.75 -21.80
N ASN A 148 -16.39 4.70 -21.80
CA ASN A 148 -15.62 4.21 -22.94
C ASN A 148 -15.86 2.72 -23.22
N PHE A 149 -16.04 1.90 -22.18
CA PHE A 149 -16.36 0.49 -22.33
C PHE A 149 -17.75 0.25 -22.94
N LEU A 150 -18.71 1.12 -22.63
CA LEU A 150 -20.08 1.03 -23.16
C LEU A 150 -20.26 1.60 -24.58
N ALA A 151 -19.27 2.32 -25.10
CA ALA A 151 -19.29 2.91 -26.44
C ALA A 151 -18.89 1.89 -27.51
#